data_AF-A0A6P9AUS1-F1
#
_entry.id   AF-A0A6P9AUS1-F1
#
_cell.length_a   1.000
_cell.length_b   1.000
_cell.length_c   1.000
_cell.angle_alpha   90.00
_cell.angle_beta   90.00
_cell.angle_gamma   90.00
#
_symmetry.space_group_name_H-M   'P 1'
#
loop_
_entity.id
_entity.type
_entity.pdbx_description
1 polymer ?
#
loop_
_entity_poly.entity_id
_entity_poly.type
_entity_poly.pdbx_seq_one_letter_code
_entity_poly.pdbx_strand_id
1 'polypeptide(L)'
;MLVERYSGSPGNVRIRQFIMEQLKALKASWQVELDAFEDQTPHGVVGFANVVATLDPAATWRLVFACHYDSKYFPRDRHGRVFVGATDSAVPCSILLELVTALDNRLLKAKEQ
;
A
#
# COMPACT_ATOMS: atom_id res chain seq x y z
N MET A 1 -8.05 5.92 -0.78
CA MET A 1 -6.92 6.03 -1.71
C MET A 1 -6.78 7.41 -2.37
N LEU A 2 -7.86 8.08 -2.81
CA LEU A 2 -7.81 9.37 -3.53
C LEU A 2 -7.52 10.59 -2.63
N VAL A 3 -6.30 10.69 -2.14
CA VAL A 3 -5.75 11.84 -1.42
C VAL A 3 -4.33 12.12 -1.90
N GLU A 4 -3.84 13.34 -1.73
CA GLU A 4 -2.41 13.66 -1.92
C GLU A 4 -1.59 12.85 -0.91
N ARG A 5 -0.61 12.09 -1.40
CA ARG A 5 0.09 11.06 -0.62
C ARG A 5 1.53 10.82 -1.09
N TYR A 6 2.23 11.88 -1.46
CA TYR A 6 3.68 11.81 -1.76
C TYR A 6 4.47 11.41 -0.51
N SER A 7 5.66 10.82 -0.68
CA SER A 7 6.50 10.34 0.42
C SER A 7 6.74 11.41 1.51
N GLY A 8 6.61 11.02 2.77
CA GLY A 8 6.71 11.93 3.93
C GLY A 8 5.47 12.78 4.23
N SER A 9 4.46 12.84 3.34
CA SER A 9 3.23 13.60 3.61
C SER A 9 2.33 12.92 4.66
N PRO A 10 1.50 13.68 5.40
CA PRO A 10 0.48 13.11 6.28
C PRO A 10 -0.50 12.17 5.56
N GLY A 11 -0.82 12.46 4.29
CA GLY A 11 -1.69 11.62 3.48
C GLY A 11 -1.06 10.27 3.14
N ASN A 12 0.26 10.22 2.90
CA ASN A 12 1.00 8.98 2.69
C ASN A 12 0.98 8.09 3.94
N VAL A 13 1.28 8.67 5.11
CA VAL A 13 1.22 7.95 6.40
C VAL A 13 -0.19 7.40 6.66
N ARG A 14 -1.23 8.21 6.41
CA ARG A 14 -2.62 7.79 6.58
C ARG A 14 -3.01 6.65 5.64
N ILE A 15 -2.60 6.70 4.38
CA ILE A 15 -2.90 5.64 3.40
C ILE A 15 -2.15 4.35 3.74
N ARG A 16 -0.89 4.45 4.16
CA ARG A 16 -0.12 3.29 4.65
C ARG A 16 -0.84 2.60 5.82
N GLN A 17 -1.26 3.38 6.81
CA GLN A 17 -2.00 2.85 7.96
C GLN A 17 -3.32 2.20 7.53
N PHE A 18 -4.07 2.84 6.64
CA PHE A 18 -5.31 2.29 6.09
C PHE A 18 -5.07 0.94 5.40
N ILE A 19 -4.06 0.82 4.54
CA ILE A 19 -3.71 -0.44 3.86
C ILE A 19 -3.42 -1.54 4.89
N MET A 20 -2.58 -1.24 5.90
CA MET A 20 -2.22 -2.19 6.94
C MET A 20 -3.43 -2.65 7.76
N GLU A 21 -4.34 -1.73 8.11
CA GLU A 21 -5.56 -2.04 8.84
C GLU A 21 -6.51 -2.94 8.04
N GLN A 22 -6.71 -2.65 6.75
CA GLN A 22 -7.54 -3.49 5.88
C GLN A 22 -6.99 -4.91 5.79
N LEU A 23 -5.67 -5.06 5.61
CA LEU A 23 -5.03 -6.38 5.51
C LEU A 23 -5.09 -7.16 6.84
N LYS A 24 -4.87 -6.49 7.97
CA LYS A 24 -4.93 -7.11 9.31
C LYS A 24 -6.34 -7.51 9.73
N ALA A 25 -7.37 -6.91 9.14
CA ALA A 25 -8.77 -7.25 9.42
C ALA A 25 -9.25 -8.54 8.71
N LEU A 26 -8.49 -9.06 7.75
CA LEU A 26 -8.84 -10.25 6.96
C LEU A 26 -8.67 -11.54 7.78
N LYS A 27 -9.58 -12.50 7.56
CA LYS A 27 -9.59 -13.78 8.28
C LYS A 27 -8.40 -14.66 7.91
N ALA A 28 -7.92 -14.56 6.67
CA ALA A 28 -6.74 -15.27 6.18
C ALA A 28 -5.46 -14.93 6.98
N SER A 29 -5.50 -13.91 7.85
CA SER A 29 -4.47 -13.59 8.83
C SER A 29 -3.11 -13.38 8.17
N TRP A 30 -3.06 -12.38 7.29
CA TRP A 30 -1.86 -11.97 6.57
C TRP A 30 -0.78 -11.47 7.54
N GLN A 31 0.47 -11.89 7.34
CA GLN A 31 1.62 -11.27 7.98
C GLN A 31 1.93 -9.97 7.26
N VAL A 32 1.72 -8.84 7.95
CA VAL A 32 1.93 -7.50 7.40
C VAL A 32 3.18 -6.89 8.03
N GLU A 33 4.19 -6.68 7.21
CA GLU A 33 5.46 -6.08 7.60
C GLU A 33 5.59 -4.68 7.01
N LEU A 34 6.32 -3.83 7.73
CA LEU A 34 6.70 -2.53 7.25
C LEU A 34 8.22 -2.47 7.07
N ASP A 35 8.65 -2.35 5.83
CA ASP A 35 10.04 -2.12 5.48
C ASP A 35 10.24 -0.61 5.36
N ALA A 36 10.68 0.00 6.47
CA ALA A 36 10.84 1.45 6.61
C ALA A 36 12.31 1.85 6.58
N PHE A 37 12.63 2.88 5.82
CA PHE A 37 13.97 3.41 5.67
C PHE A 37 13.94 4.90 5.37
N GLU A 38 15.08 5.57 5.52
CA GLU A 38 15.27 6.96 5.12
C GLU A 38 16.28 7.02 3.98
N ASP A 39 16.08 7.93 3.03
CA ASP A 39 17.03 8.12 1.94
C ASP A 39 17.13 9.61 1.52
N GLN A 40 18.25 9.97 0.91
CA GLN A 40 18.49 11.30 0.37
C GLN A 40 17.71 11.52 -0.93
N THR A 41 17.02 12.64 -1.02
CA THR A 41 16.27 13.07 -2.20
C THR A 41 16.63 14.51 -2.57
N PRO A 42 16.21 15.00 -3.75
CA PRO A 42 16.33 16.43 -4.08
C PRO A 42 15.61 17.37 -3.10
N HIS A 43 14.72 16.86 -2.24
CA HIS A 43 14.01 17.60 -1.20
C HIS A 43 14.58 17.35 0.21
N GLY A 44 15.78 16.78 0.31
CA GLY A 44 16.41 16.37 1.57
C GLY A 44 16.12 14.91 1.93
N VAL A 45 16.44 14.54 3.17
CA VAL A 45 16.18 13.19 3.69
C VAL A 45 14.67 12.99 3.83
N VAL A 46 14.15 11.91 3.24
CA VAL A 46 12.72 11.55 3.31
C VAL A 46 12.59 10.12 3.83
N GLY A 47 11.61 9.90 4.71
CA GLY A 47 11.21 8.56 5.15
C GLY A 47 10.32 7.87 4.12
N PHE A 48 10.67 6.63 3.80
CA PHE A 48 9.92 5.71 2.94
C PHE A 48 9.49 4.49 3.76
N ALA A 49 8.40 3.85 3.34
CA ALA A 49 7.95 2.63 3.98
C ALA A 49 7.18 1.75 3.01
N ASN A 50 7.71 0.57 2.69
CA ASN A 50 7.00 -0.44 1.91
C ASN A 50 6.07 -1.24 2.85
N VAL A 51 4.88 -1.57 2.36
CA VAL A 51 3.98 -2.50 3.05
C VAL A 51 4.09 -3.85 2.35
N VAL A 52 4.57 -4.87 3.07
CA VAL A 52 4.71 -6.23 2.54
C VAL A 52 3.71 -7.11 3.27
N ALA A 53 2.73 -7.65 2.53
CA ALA A 53 1.73 -8.56 3.06
C ALA A 53 1.96 -9.96 2.51
N THR A 54 2.24 -10.91 3.40
CA THR A 54 2.51 -12.31 3.05
C THR A 54 1.46 -13.21 3.68
N LEU A 55 0.76 -13.99 2.86
CA LEU A 55 -0.30 -14.90 3.32
C LEU A 55 0.28 -16.05 4.16
N ASP A 56 1.28 -16.73 3.60
CA ASP A 56 2.04 -17.79 4.25
C ASP A 56 3.56 -17.52 4.16
N PRO A 57 4.20 -17.10 5.25
CA PRO A 57 5.65 -16.93 5.34
C PRO A 57 6.46 -18.22 5.26
N ALA A 58 5.86 -19.39 5.48
CA ALA A 58 6.56 -20.68 5.39
C ALA A 58 6.58 -21.25 3.96
N ALA A 59 5.65 -20.84 3.09
CA ALA A 59 5.60 -21.29 1.70
C ALA A 59 6.93 -21.04 0.96
N THR A 60 7.39 -22.01 0.18
CA THR A 60 8.61 -21.86 -0.63
C THR A 60 8.43 -20.84 -1.76
N TRP A 61 7.25 -20.83 -2.38
CA TRP A 61 6.95 -20.00 -3.55
C TRP A 61 5.80 -19.04 -3.27
N ARG A 62 5.89 -17.83 -3.82
CA ARG A 62 4.89 -16.77 -3.66
C ARG A 62 4.58 -16.15 -5.00
N LEU A 63 3.31 -16.07 -5.35
CA LEU A 63 2.85 -15.19 -6.42
C LEU A 63 2.72 -13.79 -5.84
N VAL A 64 3.51 -12.84 -6.35
CA VAL A 64 3.55 -11.47 -5.84
C VAL A 64 2.78 -10.54 -6.78
N PHE A 65 1.80 -9.84 -6.22
CA PHE A 65 1.17 -8.69 -6.86
C PHE A 65 1.70 -7.42 -6.21
N ALA A 66 1.99 -6.39 -7.01
CA ALA A 66 2.59 -5.16 -6.51
C ALA A 66 2.00 -3.91 -7.18
N CYS A 67 2.03 -2.82 -6.44
CA CYS A 67 1.74 -1.47 -6.89
C CYS A 67 2.44 -0.49 -5.94
N HIS A 68 2.63 0.76 -6.37
CA HIS A 68 3.11 1.82 -5.48
C HIS A 68 1.91 2.60 -4.91
N TYR A 69 1.95 2.94 -3.61
CA TYR A 69 0.84 3.63 -2.94
C TYR A 69 1.10 5.14 -2.76
N ASP A 70 2.32 5.60 -2.99
CA ASP A 70 2.61 7.03 -3.03
C ASP A 70 1.97 7.68 -4.26
N SER A 71 1.90 9.01 -4.26
CA SER A 71 1.55 9.80 -5.43
C SER A 71 2.69 10.74 -5.74
N LYS A 72 2.95 11.00 -7.02
CA LYS A 72 3.94 12.01 -7.42
C LYS A 72 3.64 13.37 -6.79
N TYR A 73 4.65 14.00 -6.19
CA TYR A 73 4.55 15.39 -5.74
C TYR A 73 4.43 16.33 -6.94
N PHE A 74 3.43 17.21 -6.90
CA PHE A 74 3.31 18.37 -7.76
C PHE A 74 2.94 19.58 -6.90
N PRO A 75 3.48 20.78 -7.18
CA PRO A 75 2.96 22.00 -6.59
C PRO A 75 1.47 22.14 -6.88
N ARG A 76 0.74 22.78 -5.96
CA ARG A 76 -0.67 23.13 -6.20
C ARG A 76 -0.79 23.95 -7.47
N ASP A 77 -1.81 23.63 -8.26
CA ASP A 77 -2.08 24.41 -9.46
C ASP A 77 -2.68 25.79 -9.12
N ARG A 78 -2.92 26.61 -10.14
CA ARG A 78 -3.51 27.95 -10.01
C ARG A 78 -4.90 27.97 -9.34
N HIS A 79 -5.56 26.83 -9.22
CA HIS A 79 -6.87 26.67 -8.58
C HIS A 79 -6.77 25.99 -7.21
N GLY A 80 -5.55 25.82 -6.68
CA GLY A 80 -5.29 25.18 -5.40
C GLY A 80 -5.47 23.65 -5.41
N ARG A 81 -5.63 23.02 -6.58
CA ARG A 81 -5.83 21.57 -6.71
C ARG A 81 -4.52 20.83 -6.48
N VAL A 82 -4.64 19.63 -5.93
CA VAL A 82 -3.53 18.71 -5.66
C VAL A 82 -3.57 17.51 -6.62
N PHE A 83 -2.42 16.89 -6.86
CA PHE A 83 -2.36 15.65 -7.62
C PHE A 83 -2.68 14.46 -6.71
N VAL A 84 -3.66 13.65 -7.13
CA VAL A 84 -4.11 12.48 -6.36
C VAL A 84 -3.76 11.15 -7.02
N GLY A 85 -3.20 11.12 -8.23
CA GLY A 85 -2.78 9.88 -8.89
C GLY A 85 -3.84 8.78 -8.86
N ALA A 86 -5.00 9.01 -9.48
CA ALA A 86 -6.11 8.06 -9.45
C ALA A 86 -5.75 6.73 -10.13
N THR A 87 -5.27 6.80 -11.37
CA THR A 87 -4.74 5.64 -12.11
C THR A 87 -3.31 5.29 -11.71
N ASP A 88 -2.62 6.20 -11.01
CA ASP A 88 -1.18 6.19 -10.74
C ASP A 88 -0.87 6.42 -9.25
N SER A 89 -1.03 5.43 -8.37
CA SER A 89 -1.61 4.11 -8.61
C SER A 89 -2.72 3.78 -7.61
N ALA A 90 -3.61 4.73 -7.31
CA ALA A 90 -4.71 4.51 -6.35
C ALA A 90 -5.64 3.35 -6.77
N VAL A 91 -6.00 3.26 -8.05
CA VAL A 91 -6.80 2.17 -8.61
C VAL A 91 -6.08 0.82 -8.47
N PRO A 92 -4.82 0.66 -8.91
CA PRO A 92 -4.04 -0.56 -8.65
C PRO A 92 -4.03 -0.98 -7.18
N CYS A 93 -3.78 -0.08 -6.24
CA CYS A 93 -3.81 -0.44 -4.82
C CYS A 93 -5.20 -0.93 -4.37
N SER A 94 -6.26 -0.27 -4.83
CA SER A 94 -7.63 -0.69 -4.51
C SER A 94 -7.99 -2.04 -5.12
N ILE A 95 -7.50 -2.37 -6.33
CA ILE A 95 -7.68 -3.69 -6.94
C ILE A 95 -7.03 -4.78 -6.08
N LEU A 96 -5.80 -4.55 -5.59
CA LEU A 96 -5.11 -5.55 -4.76
C LEU A 96 -5.83 -5.76 -3.42
N LEU A 97 -6.28 -4.69 -2.77
CA LEU A 97 -7.06 -4.80 -1.53
C LEU A 97 -8.38 -5.54 -1.77
N GLU A 98 -9.13 -5.19 -2.82
CA GLU A 98 -10.38 -5.87 -3.14
C GLU A 98 -10.17 -7.34 -3.50
N LEU A 99 -9.10 -7.67 -4.22
CA LEU A 99 -8.77 -9.05 -4.58
C LEU A 99 -8.59 -9.91 -3.33
N VAL A 100 -7.82 -9.44 -2.34
CA VAL A 100 -7.60 -10.21 -1.10
C VAL A 100 -8.83 -10.22 -0.20
N THR A 101 -9.65 -9.17 -0.21
CA THR A 101 -10.93 -9.11 0.53
C THR A 101 -11.96 -10.06 -0.06
N ALA A 102 -12.20 -10.01 -1.37
CA ALA A 102 -13.17 -10.86 -2.07
C ALA A 102 -12.81 -12.35 -1.98
N LEU A 103 -11.50 -12.67 -1.94
CA LEU A 103 -11.00 -14.04 -1.87
C LEU A 103 -10.66 -14.51 -0.44
N ASP A 104 -10.89 -13.71 0.59
CA ASP A 104 -10.42 -13.96 1.97
C ASP A 104 -10.71 -15.39 2.46
N ASN A 105 -11.97 -15.85 2.36
CA ASN A 105 -12.34 -17.22 2.77
C ASN A 105 -11.69 -18.32 1.92
N ARG A 106 -11.37 -18.05 0.64
CA ARG A 106 -10.69 -19.02 -0.24
C ARG A 106 -9.21 -19.08 0.09
N LEU A 107 -8.59 -17.93 0.36
CA LEU A 107 -7.19 -17.80 0.74
C LEU A 107 -6.92 -18.43 2.11
N LEU A 108 -7.84 -18.26 3.08
CA LEU A 108 -7.77 -18.96 4.36
C LEU A 108 -7.72 -20.48 4.18
N LYS A 109 -8.62 -21.05 3.37
CA LYS A 109 -8.64 -22.49 3.07
C LYS A 109 -7.42 -22.98 2.31
N ALA A 110 -6.81 -22.11 1.49
CA ALA A 110 -5.61 -22.46 0.72
C ALA A 110 -4.35 -22.50 1.59
N LYS A 111 -4.31 -21.71 2.67
CA LYS A 111 -3.20 -21.67 3.64
C LYS A 111 -3.16 -22.88 4.58
N GLU A 112 -4.30 -23.54 4.79
CA GLU A 112 -4.43 -24.70 5.68
C GLU A 112 -4.10 -26.05 5.02
N GLN A 113 -3.82 -26.04 3.70
CA GLN A 113 -3.48 -27.24 2.90
C GLN A 113 -1.98 -27.40 2.78
#